data_AF-A0A930H0W1-F1
#
_entry.id   AF-A0A930H0W1-F1
#
_cell.length_a   1.000
_cell.length_b   1.000
_cell.length_c   1.000
_cell.angle_alpha   90.00
_cell.angle_beta   90.00
_cell.angle_gamma   90.00
#
_symmetry.space_group_name_H-M   'P 1'
#
loop_
_entity.id
_entity.type
_entity.pdbx_description
1 polymer ?
#
loop_
_entity_poly.entity_id
_entity_poly.type
_entity_poly.pdbx_seq_one_letter_code
_entity_poly.pdbx_strand_id
1 'polypeptide(L)'
;MSMVKKDTIEAKGFAIQIYTEDFKNDYISLTDIARYKSDEPSDVIKNWMRRKDTIEFLGLWESLNNMNFNSVEFDRIKSEAGYNSFTLSPKKWVEKTEAIG
;
A
#
# COMPACT_ATOMS: atom_id res chain seq x y z
N MET A 1 13.03 12.72 -1.48
CA MET A 1 13.44 12.60 -2.90
C MET A 1 12.16 12.53 -3.72
N SER A 2 12.15 12.98 -4.98
CA SER A 2 10.95 12.91 -5.83
C SER A 2 10.93 11.58 -6.59
N MET A 3 9.82 10.85 -6.53
CA MET A 3 9.60 9.67 -7.38
C MET A 3 9.70 10.04 -8.86
N VAL A 4 10.51 9.30 -9.61
CA VAL A 4 10.67 9.45 -11.04
C VAL A 4 10.01 8.26 -11.73
N LYS A 5 9.22 8.53 -12.77
CA LYS A 5 8.70 7.47 -13.64
C LYS A 5 9.86 6.82 -14.38
N LYS A 6 10.09 5.54 -14.13
CA LYS A 6 11.18 4.76 -14.73
C LYS A 6 10.75 4.09 -16.02
N ASP A 7 9.66 3.32 -15.95
CA ASP A 7 9.21 2.49 -17.07
C ASP A 7 7.69 2.19 -16.97
N THR A 8 7.15 1.45 -17.93
CA THR A 8 5.78 0.96 -17.94
C THR A 8 5.77 -0.50 -18.41
N ILE A 9 5.13 -1.37 -17.63
CA ILE A 9 4.95 -2.78 -17.99
C ILE A 9 3.52 -3.01 -18.47
N GLU A 10 3.34 -3.93 -19.41
CA GLU A 10 2.02 -4.39 -19.84
C GLU A 10 1.70 -5.73 -19.20
N ALA A 11 0.63 -5.77 -18.41
CA ALA A 11 0.13 -6.99 -17.79
C ALA A 11 -1.35 -7.18 -18.14
N LYS A 12 -1.68 -8.29 -18.81
CA LYS A 12 -3.06 -8.62 -19.24
C LYS A 12 -3.74 -7.49 -20.05
N GLY A 13 -2.98 -6.73 -20.83
CA GLY A 13 -3.49 -5.60 -21.61
C GLY A 13 -3.64 -4.28 -20.84
N PHE A 14 -3.16 -4.21 -19.60
CA PHE A 14 -3.13 -2.98 -18.81
C PHE A 14 -1.70 -2.48 -18.64
N ALA A 15 -1.51 -1.18 -18.89
CA ALA A 15 -0.25 -0.49 -18.65
C ALA A 15 -0.12 -0.15 -17.16
N ILE A 16 0.94 -0.64 -16.53
CA ILE A 16 1.26 -0.42 -15.12
C ILE A 16 2.58 0.34 -15.03
N GLN A 17 2.56 1.50 -14.35
CA GLN A 17 3.73 2.36 -14.25
C GLN A 17 4.69 1.88 -13.17
N ILE A 18 5.99 1.96 -13.46
CA ILE A 18 7.07 1.71 -12.52
C ILE A 18 7.71 3.05 -12.16
N TYR A 19 7.84 3.29 -10.87
CA TYR A 19 8.50 4.44 -10.28
C TYR A 19 9.80 4.02 -9.61
N THR A 20 10.77 4.92 -9.55
CA THR A 20 12.00 4.72 -8.78
C THR A 20 12.36 6.00 -8.06
N GLU A 21 12.98 5.87 -6.89
CA GLU A 21 13.49 7.00 -6.12
C GLU A 21 15.01 7.12 -6.19
N ASP A 22 15.71 5.99 -6.23
CA ASP A 22 17.17 5.90 -6.11
C ASP A 22 17.82 4.97 -7.15
N PHE A 23 17.07 4.52 -8.17
CA PHE A 23 17.47 3.50 -9.16
C PHE A 23 17.92 2.17 -8.55
N LYS A 24 17.72 1.95 -7.25
CA LYS A 24 17.95 0.67 -6.56
C LYS A 24 16.64 -0.01 -6.26
N ASN A 25 15.63 0.75 -5.85
CA ASN A 25 14.30 0.27 -5.56
C ASN A 25 13.32 0.72 -6.66
N ASP A 26 12.57 -0.25 -7.17
CA ASP A 26 11.52 -0.04 -8.16
C ASP A 26 10.16 -0.29 -7.50
N TYR A 27 9.23 0.64 -7.68
CA TYR A 27 7.89 0.63 -7.11
C TYR A 27 6.86 0.49 -8.22
N ILE A 28 5.88 -0.37 -8.01
CA ILE A 28 4.81 -0.59 -8.98
C ILE A 28 3.59 0.22 -8.56
N SER A 29 2.97 0.91 -9.51
CA SER A 29 1.75 1.70 -9.31
C SER A 29 0.57 0.82 -8.87
N LEU A 30 0.22 0.89 -7.57
CA LEU A 30 -0.94 0.18 -7.04
C LEU A 30 -2.26 0.67 -7.67
N THR A 31 -2.33 1.96 -8.01
CA THR A 31 -3.51 2.55 -8.68
C THR A 31 -3.73 1.95 -10.06
N ASP A 32 -2.66 1.76 -10.84
CA ASP A 32 -2.77 1.13 -12.16
C ASP A 32 -3.18 -0.34 -12.05
N ILE A 33 -2.70 -1.06 -11.03
CA ILE A 33 -3.18 -2.41 -10.72
C ILE A 33 -4.66 -2.41 -10.34
N ALA A 34 -5.10 -1.45 -9.52
CA ALA A 34 -6.49 -1.37 -9.06
C ALA A 34 -7.47 -1.06 -10.20
N ARG A 35 -7.05 -0.31 -11.23
CA ARG A 35 -7.86 -0.05 -12.44
C ARG A 35 -8.27 -1.30 -13.20
N TYR A 36 -7.51 -2.40 -13.09
CA TYR A 36 -7.92 -3.69 -13.63
C TYR A 36 -9.23 -4.22 -13.01
N LYS A 37 -9.51 -3.86 -11.75
CA LYS A 37 -10.69 -4.35 -11.01
C LYS A 37 -11.90 -3.43 -11.14
N SER A 38 -11.69 -2.12 -11.28
CA SER A 38 -12.77 -1.11 -11.30
C SER A 38 -12.25 0.21 -11.85
N ASP A 39 -13.13 1.01 -12.46
CA ASP A 39 -12.87 2.41 -12.84
C ASP A 39 -12.71 3.33 -11.62
N GLU A 40 -13.08 2.87 -10.42
CA GLU A 40 -12.88 3.52 -9.13
C GLU A 40 -11.75 2.84 -8.33
N PRO A 41 -10.46 3.04 -8.70
CA PRO A 41 -9.33 2.33 -8.10
C PRO A 41 -9.14 2.65 -6.60
N SER A 42 -9.59 3.84 -6.16
CA SER A 42 -9.46 4.26 -4.76
C SER A 42 -10.27 3.38 -3.81
N ASP A 43 -11.46 2.94 -4.22
CA ASP A 43 -12.32 2.10 -3.41
C ASP A 43 -11.85 0.64 -3.40
N VAL A 44 -11.27 0.18 -4.50
CA VAL A 44 -10.59 -1.12 -4.56
C VAL A 44 -9.45 -1.18 -3.54
N ILE A 45 -8.61 -0.14 -3.49
CA ILE A 45 -7.50 -0.07 -2.54
C ILE A 45 -8.00 -0.01 -1.10
N LYS A 46 -9.01 0.82 -0.79
CA LYS A 46 -9.64 0.85 0.56
C LYS A 46 -10.17 -0.53 0.96
N ASN A 47 -10.79 -1.26 0.04
CA ASN A 47 -11.31 -2.60 0.28
C ASN A 47 -10.19 -3.60 0.58
N TRP A 48 -9.04 -3.52 -0.10
CA TRP A 48 -7.86 -4.32 0.25
C TRP A 48 -7.35 -3.98 1.65
N MET A 49 -7.25 -2.70 1.99
CA MET A 49 -6.77 -2.27 3.32
C MET A 49 -7.73 -2.60 4.47
N ARG A 50 -8.99 -2.96 4.19
CA ARG A 50 -9.93 -3.43 5.22
C ARG A 50 -9.63 -4.85 5.69
N ARG A 51 -8.95 -5.63 4.86
CA ARG A 51 -8.65 -7.04 5.12
C ARG A 51 -7.54 -7.17 6.15
N LYS A 52 -7.81 -7.93 7.22
CA LYS A 52 -6.84 -8.17 8.30
C LYS A 52 -5.55 -8.81 7.78
N ASP A 53 -5.68 -9.77 6.87
CA ASP A 53 -4.56 -10.44 6.22
C ASP A 53 -3.68 -9.48 5.41
N THR A 54 -4.27 -8.47 4.74
CA THR A 54 -3.50 -7.42 4.07
C THR A 54 -2.76 -6.53 5.07
N ILE A 55 -3.43 -6.11 6.15
CA ILE A 55 -2.80 -5.29 7.19
C ILE A 55 -1.66 -6.02 7.90
N GLU A 56 -1.84 -7.31 8.20
CA GLU A 56 -0.80 -8.14 8.81
C GLU A 56 0.41 -8.29 7.89
N PHE A 57 0.18 -8.50 6.59
CA PHE A 57 1.27 -8.59 5.62
C PHE A 57 2.05 -7.29 5.51
N LEU A 58 1.36 -6.15 5.39
CA LEU A 58 2.00 -4.83 5.34
C LEU A 58 2.79 -4.55 6.62
N GLY A 59 2.20 -4.78 7.79
CA GLY A 59 2.88 -4.56 9.06
C GLY A 59 4.09 -5.47 9.27
N LEU A 60 4.04 -6.72 8.80
CA LEU A 60 5.21 -7.60 8.83
C LEU A 60 6.34 -7.04 7.97
N TRP A 61 6.04 -6.64 6.73
CA TRP A 61 7.03 -6.06 5.84
C TRP A 61 7.67 -4.79 6.44
N GLU A 62 6.86 -3.89 6.98
CA GLU A 62 7.33 -2.67 7.64
C GLU A 62 8.20 -2.99 8.86
N SER A 63 7.80 -3.94 9.71
CA SER A 63 8.58 -4.32 10.90
C SER A 63 9.99 -4.86 10.56
N LEU A 64 10.15 -5.43 9.36
CA LEU A 64 11.41 -5.99 8.89
C LEU A 64 12.30 -4.95 8.17
N ASN A 65 11.69 -3.95 7.52
CA ASN A 65 12.39 -3.06 6.60
C ASN A 65 12.40 -1.59 7.04
N ASN A 66 11.60 -1.20 8.03
CA ASN A 66 11.43 0.17 8.48
C ASN A 66 11.68 0.29 10.00
N MET A 67 12.85 0.83 10.36
CA MET A 67 13.25 1.03 11.75
C MET A 67 12.40 2.07 12.50
N ASN A 68 11.75 2.99 11.78
CA ASN A 68 10.89 4.02 12.35
C ASN A 68 9.43 3.58 12.44
N PHE A 69 9.11 2.34 12.06
CA PHE A 69 7.75 1.86 12.06
C PHE A 69 7.10 1.93 13.45
N ASN A 70 5.95 2.59 13.53
CA ASN A 70 5.21 2.74 14.77
C ASN A 70 4.38 1.47 15.05
N SER A 71 5.03 0.48 15.65
CA SER A 71 4.44 -0.81 16.02
C SER A 71 3.24 -0.69 16.97
N VAL A 72 3.20 0.35 17.81
CA VAL A 72 2.09 0.57 18.76
C VAL A 72 0.81 0.97 18.04
N GLU A 73 0.89 1.92 17.11
CA GLU A 73 -0.26 2.28 16.27
C GLU A 73 -0.65 1.14 15.33
N PHE A 74 0.33 0.39 14.82
CA PHE A 74 0.06 -0.81 14.02
C PHE A 74 -0.77 -1.84 14.79
N ASP A 75 -0.42 -2.18 16.03
CA ASP A 75 -1.17 -3.15 16.83
C ASP A 75 -2.63 -2.71 17.06
N ARG A 76 -2.86 -1.40 17.26
CA ARG A 76 -4.21 -0.83 17.33
C ARG A 76 -4.97 -1.05 16.03
N ILE A 77 -4.37 -0.68 14.89
CA ILE A 77 -4.98 -0.86 13.57
C ILE A 77 -5.26 -2.35 13.29
N LYS A 78 -4.32 -3.23 13.58
CA LYS A 78 -4.44 -4.69 13.41
C LYS A 78 -5.57 -5.28 14.25
N SER A 79 -5.80 -4.74 15.45
CA SER A 79 -6.89 -5.18 16.33
C SER A 79 -8.27 -4.80 15.78
N GLU A 80 -8.36 -3.67 15.06
CA GLU A 80 -9.59 -3.18 14.43
C GLU A 80 -9.81 -3.75 13.00
N ALA A 81 -8.74 -4.17 12.34
CA ALA A 81 -8.80 -4.70 10.98
C ALA A 81 -9.69 -5.96 10.89
N GLY A 82 -10.50 -6.03 9.83
CA GLY A 82 -11.47 -7.11 9.62
C GLY A 82 -12.85 -6.89 10.22
N TYR A 83 -13.05 -5.90 11.09
CA TYR A 83 -14.42 -5.52 11.50
C TYR A 83 -15.18 -4.87 10.35
N ASN A 84 -16.51 -5.07 10.33
CA ASN A 84 -17.33 -4.48 9.28
C ASN A 84 -17.35 -2.94 9.32
N SER A 85 -17.10 -2.33 10.47
CA SER A 85 -16.99 -0.86 10.59
C SER A 85 -15.60 -0.32 10.23
N PHE A 86 -14.60 -1.19 10.07
CA PHE A 86 -13.22 -0.77 9.88
C PHE A 86 -13.00 -0.18 8.48
N THR A 87 -12.39 1.00 8.45
CA THR A 87 -12.00 1.69 7.22
C THR A 87 -10.62 2.32 7.40
N LEU A 88 -9.74 2.09 6.44
CA LEU A 88 -8.39 2.62 6.43
C LEU A 88 -8.02 3.01 5.00
N SER A 89 -7.44 4.19 4.84
CA SER A 89 -6.87 4.66 3.58
C SER A 89 -5.34 4.53 3.62
N PRO A 90 -4.66 4.42 2.46
CA PRO A 90 -3.20 4.36 2.41
C PRO A 90 -2.56 5.58 3.09
N LYS A 91 -3.13 6.77 2.89
CA LYS A 91 -2.66 8.00 3.53
C LYS A 91 -2.73 7.91 5.06
N LYS A 92 -3.86 7.47 5.60
CA LYS A 92 -4.04 7.33 7.06
C LYS A 92 -3.15 6.21 7.65
N TRP A 93 -2.85 5.17 6.88
CA TRP A 93 -1.88 4.15 7.26
C TRP A 93 -0.50 4.75 7.46
N VAL A 94 0.04 5.40 6.41
CA VAL A 94 1.37 6.04 6.45
C VAL A 94 1.46 7.08 7.58
N GLU A 95 0.45 7.94 7.72
CA GLU A 95 0.42 8.97 8.78
C GLU A 95 0.43 8.39 10.21
N LYS A 96 -0.15 7.20 10.43
CA LYS A 96 -0.23 6.59 11.76
C LYS A 96 0.95 5.70 12.07
N THR A 97 1.45 4.97 11.09
CA THR A 97 2.44 3.90 11.29
C THR A 97 3.84 4.29 10.86
N GLU A 98 4.01 5.46 10.22
CA GLU A 98 5.27 5.87 9.58
C GLU A 98 5.73 4.86 8.51
N ALA A 99 4.78 4.16 7.90
CA ALA A 99 5.05 3.20 6.84
C ALA A 99 5.70 3.84 5.61
N ILE A 100 6.61 3.11 4.97
CA ILE A 100 7.38 3.55 3.80
C ILE A 100 7.10 2.72 2.53
N GLY A 101 6.38 1.61 2.66
CA GLY A 101 5.99 0.72 1.56
C GLY A 101 4.66 1.06 0.88
#